data_AF-A0A5C5VL32-F1
#
_entry.id   AF-A0A5C5VL32-F1
#
_cell.length_a   1.000
_cell.length_b   1.000
_cell.length_c   1.000
_cell.angle_alpha   90.00
_cell.angle_beta   90.00
_cell.angle_gamma   90.00
#
_symmetry.space_group_name_H-M   'P 1'
#
loop_
_entity.id
_entity.type
_entity.pdbx_description
1 polymer ?
#
loop_
_entity_poly.entity_id
_entity_poly.type
_entity_poly.pdbx_seq_one_letter_code
_entity_poly.pdbx_strand_id
1 'polypeptide(L)' 'MSNVCPVERCDNRKQENQVACAHHWYKLPSELRARIWRLFRNERGSAAHLQAIRESIQLLNLRAKPKGESDVDDHRDA' A
#
# COMPACT_ATOMS: atom_id res chain seq x y z
N MET A 1 4.35 -11.92 -16.37
CA MET A 1 4.43 -11.30 -15.02
C MET A 1 3.05 -10.73 -14.71
N SER A 2 2.43 -11.15 -13.61
CA SER A 2 1.07 -10.70 -13.26
C SER A 2 1.08 -9.21 -12.94
N ASN A 3 0.43 -8.41 -13.79
CA ASN A 3 0.22 -6.97 -13.58
C ASN A 3 -0.91 -6.70 -12.58
N VAL A 4 -1.07 -7.57 -11.58
CA VAL A 4 -2.09 -7.44 -10.53
C VAL A 4 -1.52 -6.62 -9.40
N CYS A 5 -2.36 -5.80 -8.77
CA CYS A 5 -2.00 -5.02 -7.61
C CYS A 5 -1.55 -5.95 -6.46
N PRO A 6 -0.42 -5.68 -5.79
CA PRO A 6 0.09 -6.51 -4.69
C PRO A 6 -0.67 -6.31 -3.35
N VAL A 7 -1.76 -5.54 -3.37
CA VAL A 7 -2.59 -5.30 -2.18
C VAL A 7 -3.55 -6.46 -2.03
N GLU A 8 -3.70 -6.98 -0.82
CA GLU A 8 -4.60 -8.08 -0.53
C GLU A 8 -6.04 -7.75 -0.94
N ARG A 9 -6.71 -8.71 -1.58
CA ARG A 9 -8.10 -8.57 -2.08
C ARG A 9 -8.29 -7.43 -3.09
N CYS A 10 -7.24 -7.10 -3.87
CA CYS A 10 -7.32 -6.13 -4.95
C CYS A 10 -7.11 -6.78 -6.31
N ASP A 11 -8.19 -6.91 -7.09
CA ASP A 11 -8.15 -7.47 -8.44
C ASP A 11 -7.77 -6.43 -9.53
N ASN A 12 -7.48 -5.19 -9.12
CA ASN A 12 -7.11 -4.15 -10.07
C ASN A 12 -5.74 -4.41 -10.69
N ARG A 13 -5.60 -4.03 -11.97
CA ARG A 13 -4.32 -4.07 -12.66
C ARG A 13 -3.46 -2.85 -12.30
N LYS A 14 -2.15 -3.07 -12.16
CA LYS A 14 -1.12 -2.03 -12.10
C LYS A 14 -0.43 -1.92 -13.47
N GLN A 15 0.12 -0.76 -13.77
CA GLN A 15 1.02 -0.62 -14.92
C GLN A 15 2.40 -1.23 -14.60
N GLU A 16 3.18 -1.57 -15.62
CA GLU A 16 4.46 -2.29 -15.49
C GLU A 16 5.40 -1.65 -14.46
N ASN A 17 5.54 -0.33 -14.50
CA ASN A 17 6.44 0.42 -13.63
C ASN A 17 5.74 1.00 -12.37
N GLN A 18 4.47 0.65 -12.12
CA GLN A 18 3.77 1.08 -10.92
C GLN A 18 3.92 0.06 -9.78
N VAL A 19 3.99 0.59 -8.56
CA VAL A 19 4.08 -0.21 -7.33
C VAL A 19 2.75 -0.88 -6.99
N ALA A 20 1.64 -0.18 -7.23
CA ALA A 20 0.28 -0.67 -7.01
C ALA A 20 -0.66 -0.13 -8.11
N CYS A 21 -1.94 -0.52 -8.12
CA CYS A 21 -2.91 0.12 -9.01
C CYS A 21 -3.07 1.61 -8.68
N ALA A 22 -3.59 2.40 -9.63
CA ALA A 22 -3.75 3.85 -9.46
C ALA A 22 -4.50 4.22 -8.16
N HIS A 23 -5.59 3.50 -7.83
CA HIS A 23 -6.34 3.71 -6.60
C HIS A 23 -5.48 3.59 -5.34
N HIS A 24 -4.73 2.49 -5.22
CA HIS A 24 -3.87 2.25 -4.06
C HIS A 24 -2.63 3.14 -4.06
N TRP A 25 -2.10 3.49 -5.22
CA TRP A 25 -1.01 4.45 -5.33
C TRP A 25 -1.39 5.79 -4.67
N TYR A 26 -2.57 6.33 -4.95
CA TYR A 26 -3.01 7.60 -4.37
C TYR A 26 -3.42 7.50 -2.88
N LYS A 27 -3.60 6.30 -2.32
CA LYS A 27 -3.78 6.11 -0.87
C LYS A 27 -2.48 6.22 -0.06
N LEU A 28 -1.32 6.15 -0.73
CA LEU A 28 -0.03 6.33 -0.07
C LEU A 28 0.21 7.82 0.29
N PRO A 29 0.85 8.09 1.44
CA PRO A 29 1.32 9.44 1.78
C PRO A 29 2.17 10.04 0.65
N SER A 30 2.02 11.35 0.41
CA SER A 30 2.78 12.08 -0.63
C SER A 30 4.29 11.91 -0.47
N GLU A 31 4.81 12.01 0.75
CA GLU A 31 6.22 11.83 1.09
C GLU A 31 6.74 10.45 0.66
N LEU A 32 5.95 9.40 0.90
CA LEU A 32 6.34 8.04 0.55
C LEU A 32 6.33 7.83 -0.98
N ARG A 33 5.33 8.39 -1.68
CA ARG A 33 5.30 8.39 -3.15
C ARG A 33 6.51 9.10 -3.75
N ALA A 34 6.86 10.26 -3.20
CA ALA A 34 8.02 11.03 -3.64
C ALA A 34 9.33 10.27 -3.39
N ARG A 35 9.48 9.63 -2.22
CA ARG A 35 10.66 8.79 -1.89
C ARG A 35 10.83 7.65 -2.88
N ILE A 36 9.76 6.90 -3.16
CA ILE A 36 9.77 5.79 -4.13
C ILE A 36 10.15 6.31 -5.52
N TRP A 37 9.53 7.39 -5.98
CA TRP A 37 9.81 7.95 -7.30
C TRP A 37 11.25 8.45 -7.43
N ARG A 38 11.79 9.08 -6.37
CA ARG A 38 13.19 9.49 -6.30
C ARG A 38 14.14 8.30 -6.40
N LEU A 39 13.87 7.23 -5.65
CA LEU A 39 14.68 6.01 -5.66
C LEU A 39 14.59 5.29 -7.01
N PHE A 40 13.39 5.23 -7.62
CA PHE A 40 13.21 4.68 -8.95
C PHE A 40 14.04 5.41 -10.01
N ARG A 41 14.13 6.75 -9.95
CA ARG A 41 14.90 7.54 -10.92
C ARG A 41 16.41 7.42 -10.77
N ASN A 42 16.91 7.33 -9.53
CA ASN A 42 18.36 7.38 -9.27
C ASN A 42 18.98 5.99 -9.12
N GLU A 43 18.25 5.04 -8.55
CA GLU A 43 18.80 3.76 -8.08
C GLU A 43 17.77 2.63 -8.26
N ARG A 44 17.17 2.55 -9.46
CA ARG A 44 16.16 1.54 -9.78
C ARG A 44 16.68 0.13 -9.46
N GLY A 45 15.96 -0.54 -8.57
CA GLY A 45 16.26 -1.93 -8.19
C GLY A 45 17.28 -2.07 -7.05
N SER A 46 17.75 -0.96 -6.48
CA SER A 46 18.57 -0.99 -5.27
C SER A 46 17.80 -1.57 -4.08
N ALA A 47 18.54 -1.99 -3.05
CA ALA A 47 17.95 -2.44 -1.79
C ALA A 47 17.01 -1.37 -1.18
N ALA A 48 17.39 -0.09 -1.24
CA ALA A 48 16.57 1.00 -0.72
C ALA A 48 15.29 1.20 -1.54
N HIS A 49 15.35 1.08 -2.87
CA HIS A 49 14.17 1.13 -3.74
C HIS A 49 13.21 -0.03 -3.44
N LEU A 50 13.73 -1.26 -3.33
CA LEU A 50 12.93 -2.45 -3.03
C LEU A 50 12.33 -2.40 -1.62
N GLN A 51 13.07 -1.86 -0.66
CA GLN A 51 12.59 -1.64 0.70
C GLN A 51 11.43 -0.64 0.72
N ALA A 52 11.57 0.52 0.05
CA ALA A 52 10.51 1.52 -0.03
C ALA A 52 9.24 0.97 -0.70
N ILE A 53 9.39 0.11 -1.72
CA ILE A 53 8.28 -0.63 -2.33
C ILE A 53 7.61 -1.55 -1.30
N ARG A 54 8.38 -2.37 -0.57
CA ARG A 54 7.84 -3.29 0.45
C ARG A 54 7.09 -2.54 1.55
N GLU A 55 7.67 -1.46 2.08
CA GLU A 55 7.05 -0.60 3.09
C GLU A 55 5.69 -0.06 2.59
N SER A 56 5.62 0.38 1.34
CA SER A 56 4.37 0.90 0.76
C SER A 56 3.28 -0.16 0.63
N ILE A 57 3.63 -1.39 0.24
CA ILE A 57 2.67 -2.50 0.12
C ILE A 57 2.15 -2.88 1.51
N GLN A 58 3.03 -2.98 2.51
CA GLN A 58 2.63 -3.25 3.90
C GLN A 58 1.66 -2.18 4.41
N LEU A 59 1.96 -0.91 4.18
CA LEU A 59 1.10 0.21 4.61
C LEU A 59 -0.27 0.17 3.93
N LEU A 60 -0.33 -0.23 2.65
CA LEU A 60 -1.60 -0.40 1.93
C LEU A 60 -2.42 -1.56 2.49
N ASN A 61 -1.80 -2.70 2.79
CA ASN A 61 -2.48 -3.86 3.38
C ASN A 61 -3.00 -3.57 4.79
N LEU A 62 -2.22 -2.85 5.61
CA LEU A 62 -2.69 -2.41 6.94
C LEU A 62 -3.92 -1.49 6.86
N ARG A 63 -3.98 -0.63 5.84
CA ARG A 63 -5.12 0.27 5.58
C ARG A 63 -6.29 -0.40 4.86
N ALA A 64 -6.08 -1.58 4.26
CA ALA A 64 -7.10 -2.32 3.54
C ALA A 64 -7.90 -3.28 4.45
N LYS A 65 -7.44 -3.55 5.68
CA LYS A 65 -8.26 -4.25 6.67
C LYS A 65 -9.59 -3.49 6.86
N PRO A 66 -10.75 -4.17 6.76
CA PRO A 66 -12.02 -3.53 7.05
C PRO A 66 -12.02 -3.06 8.49
N LYS A 67 -12.47 -1.82 8.73
CA LYS A 67 -12.95 -1.38 10.05
C LYS A 67 -14.10 -2.32 10.43
N GLY A 68 -13.80 -3.34 11.22
CA GLY A 68 -14.76 -4.29 11.77
C GLY A 68 -14.37 -4.72 13.19
N GLU A 69 -13.60 -3.90 13.90
CA GLU A 69 -13.24 -4.12 15.30
C GLU A 69 -13.16 -2.74 15.99
N SER A 70 -13.67 -2.67 17.24
CA SER A 70 -14.20 -1.51 17.99
C SER A 70 -15.68 -1.23 17.70
N ASP A 71 -16.63 -1.32 18.63
CA ASP A 71 -16.56 -1.25 20.10
C ASP A 71 -17.89 -1.81 20.64
N VAL A 72 -17.88 -2.97 21.32
CA VAL A 72 -19.05 -3.40 22.10
C VAL A 72 -18.86 -2.78 23.46
N ASP A 73 -19.38 -1.55 23.59
CA ASP A 73 -19.45 -0.82 24.84
C ASP A 73 -20.37 -1.59 25.82
N ASP A 74 -19.79 -1.94 26.95
CA ASP A 74 -20.39 -2.51 28.13
C ASP A 74 -21.47 -1.54 28.66
N HIS A 75 -22.72 -1.73 28.24
CA HIS A 75 -23.87 -1.16 28.94
C HIS A 75 -24.56 -2.25 29.76
N ARG A 76 -24.01 -2.37 30.96
CA ARG A 76 -24.59 -2.95 32.17
C ARG A 76 -25.93 -2.26 32.50
N ASP A 77 -27.04 -2.99 32.34
CA ASP A 77 -28.37 -2.74 32.92
C ASP A 77 -29.14 -4.07 32.73
N ALA A 78 -29.70 -4.78 33.70
CA ALA A 78 -30.04 -4.56 35.11
C ALA A 78 -30.12 -5.92 35.82
#